data_AF-A0A0A6UBS7-F1
#
_entry.id   AF-A0A0A6UBS7-F1
#
_cell.length_a   1.000
_cell.length_b   1.000
_cell.length_c   1.000
_cell.angle_alpha   90.00
_cell.angle_beta   90.00
_cell.angle_gamma   90.00
#
_symmetry.space_group_name_H-M   'P 1'
#
loop_
_entity.id
_entity.type
_entity.pdbx_description
1 polymer ?
#
loop_
_entity_poly.entity_id
_entity_poly.type
_entity_poly.pdbx_seq_one_letter_code
_entity_poly.pdbx_strand_id
1 'polypeptide(L)' 'MSDHGPGIPATHPPAGHNAPVAAAGQPGPRGLWVIRQACTGLDITTDATGARLLLTYRLDGRLSP' A
#
# COMPACT_ATOMS: atom_id res chain seq x y z
N MET A 1 -8.77 2.17 5.59
CA MET A 1 -8.78 3.64 5.46
C MET A 1 -9.46 4.03 4.16
N SER A 2 -10.10 5.19 4.11
CA SER A 2 -10.80 5.68 2.92
C SER A 2 -10.70 7.19 2.82
N ASP A 3 -10.67 7.70 1.60
CA ASP A 3 -10.76 9.12 1.26
C ASP A 3 -11.75 9.35 0.11
N HIS A 4 -12.15 10.61 -0.07
CA HIS A 4 -13.05 11.07 -1.14
C HIS A 4 -12.33 12.00 -2.14
N GLY A 5 -11.02 11.81 -2.31
CA GLY A 5 -10.21 12.56 -3.26
C GLY A 5 -10.38 12.07 -4.70
N PRO A 6 -9.45 12.43 -5.61
CA PRO A 6 -9.56 12.09 -7.03
C PRO A 6 -9.19 10.63 -7.37
N GLY A 7 -8.87 9.81 -6.37
CA GLY A 7 -8.35 8.45 -6.56
C GLY A 7 -6.86 8.37 -6.91
N ILE A 8 -6.34 7.15 -7.06
CA ILE A 8 -4.94 6.87 -7.37
C ILE A 8 -4.80 6.61 -8.88
N PRO A 9 -4.01 7.43 -9.63
CA PRO A 9 -3.83 7.26 -11.06
C PRO A 9 -3.19 5.90 -11.42
N ALA A 10 -3.69 5.23 -12.45
CA ALA A 10 -3.16 3.95 -12.94
C ALA A 10 -1.70 4.03 -13.44
N THR A 11 -1.21 5.23 -13.75
CA THR A 11 0.18 5.50 -14.16
C THR A 11 1.17 5.45 -13.00
N HIS A 12 0.70 5.35 -11.75
CA HIS A 12 1.52 4.86 -10.66
C HIS A 12 1.48 3.33 -10.71
N PRO A 13 2.50 2.66 -11.30
CA PRO A 13 2.53 1.21 -11.23
C PRO A 13 2.47 0.83 -9.75
N PRO A 14 1.61 -0.14 -9.35
CA PRO A 14 1.79 -0.76 -8.06
C PRO A 14 3.19 -1.32 -8.12
N ALA A 15 4.13 -0.72 -7.38
CA ALA A 15 5.46 -1.26 -7.23
C ALA A 15 5.24 -2.75 -6.95
N GLY A 16 5.63 -3.59 -7.92
CA GLY A 16 5.39 -5.02 -7.84
C GLY A 16 5.90 -5.52 -6.50
N HIS A 17 5.43 -6.69 -6.06
CA HIS A 17 5.83 -7.28 -4.76
C HIS A 17 7.36 -7.24 -4.51
N ASN A 18 8.18 -7.17 -5.57
CA ASN A 18 9.63 -7.05 -5.54
C ASN A 18 10.21 -5.90 -6.40
N ALA A 19 9.43 -4.87 -6.75
CA ALA A 19 9.99 -3.78 -7.56
C ALA A 19 11.10 -3.08 -6.75
N PRO A 20 12.35 -3.09 -7.24
CA PRO A 20 13.42 -2.37 -6.57
C PRO A 20 13.00 -0.90 -6.46
N VAL A 21 13.38 -0.27 -5.34
CA VAL A 21 13.33 1.18 -5.18
C VAL A 21 13.75 1.78 -6.51
N ALA A 22 12.86 2.55 -7.14
CA ALA A 22 13.12 3.19 -8.42
C ALA A 22 14.56 3.73 -8.42
N ALA A 23 15.32 3.38 -9.45
CA ALA A 23 16.74 3.67 -9.59
C ALA A 23 17.08 5.05 -8.99
N ALA A 24 18.14 5.09 -8.18
CA ALA A 24 18.59 6.24 -7.42
C ALA A 24 18.33 7.57 -8.14
N GLY A 25 17.26 8.28 -7.76
CA GLY A 25 16.89 9.57 -8.36
C GLY A 25 15.40 9.81 -8.58
N GLN A 26 14.54 8.77 -8.61
CA GLN A 26 13.09 8.97 -8.73
C GLN A 26 12.36 8.69 -7.40
N PRO A 27 11.59 9.65 -6.84
CA PRO A 27 10.77 9.41 -5.66
C PRO A 27 9.57 8.52 -6.04
N GLY A 28 9.78 7.21 -6.07
CA GLY A 28 8.69 6.24 -6.09
C GLY A 28 7.85 6.31 -4.81
N PRO A 29 6.63 5.72 -4.79
CA PRO A 29 5.70 5.82 -3.66
C PRO A 29 6.22 5.01 -2.45
N ARG A 30 7.06 5.65 -1.63
CA ARG A 30 7.67 5.03 -0.44
C ARG A 30 6.65 4.55 0.58
N GLY A 31 5.50 5.23 0.71
CA GLY A 31 4.45 4.86 1.66
C GLY A 31 3.85 3.47 1.39
N LEU A 32 3.47 3.19 0.14
CA LEU A 32 2.93 1.87 -0.23
C LEU A 32 3.99 0.77 -0.12
N TRP A 33 5.26 1.09 -0.38
CA TRP A 33 6.35 0.15 -0.16
C TRP A 33 6.44 -0.26 1.32
N VAL A 34 6.44 0.69 2.25
CA VAL A 34 6.46 0.39 3.71
C VAL A 34 5.26 -0.45 4.12
N ILE A 35 4.06 -0.11 3.65
CA ILE A 35 2.84 -0.88 3.96
C ILE A 35 2.98 -2.33 3.52
N ARG A 36 3.55 -2.59 2.34
CA ARG A 36 3.78 -3.96 1.84
C ARG A 36 4.81 -4.74 2.67
N GLN A 37 5.74 -4.07 3.34
CA GLN A 37 6.68 -4.72 4.25
C GLN A 37 6.06 -5.02 5.62
N ALA A 38 5.16 -4.16 6.10
CA ALA A 38 4.58 -4.26 7.44
C ALA A 38 3.30 -5.10 7.50
N CYS A 39 2.51 -5.13 6.43
CA CYS A 39 1.23 -5.82 6.39
C CYS A 39 1.34 -7.16 5.66
N THR A 40 0.57 -8.14 6.13
CA THR A 40 0.43 -9.45 5.48
C THR A 40 -0.56 -9.45 4.31
N GLY A 41 -1.30 -8.35 4.13
CA GLY A 41 -2.21 -8.16 3.00
C GLY A 41 -2.52 -6.68 2.78
N LEU A 42 -2.73 -6.31 1.52
CA LEU A 42 -3.08 -4.96 1.07
C LEU A 42 -3.99 -5.06 -0.16
N ASP A 43 -5.23 -4.62 -0.03
CA ASP A 43 -6.16 -4.41 -1.15
C ASP A 43 -6.44 -2.92 -1.34
N ILE A 44 -6.41 -2.47 -2.59
CA ILE A 44 -6.66 -1.08 -2.97
C ILE A 44 -7.82 -1.07 -3.98
N THR A 45 -8.89 -0.37 -3.62
CA THR A 45 -9.98 -0.02 -4.53
C THR A 45 -9.94 1.49 -4.73
N THR A 46 -9.92 1.95 -5.97
CA THR A 46 -9.88 3.39 -6.25
C THR A 46 -10.59 3.69 -7.55
N ASP A 47 -11.27 4.83 -7.59
CA ASP A 47 -11.91 5.38 -8.76
C ASP A 47 -11.91 6.92 -8.67
N ALA A 48 -12.62 7.59 -9.57
CA ALA A 48 -12.69 9.04 -9.61
C ALA A 48 -13.38 9.68 -8.38
N THR A 49 -13.97 8.88 -7.48
CA THR A 49 -14.64 9.33 -6.27
C THR A 49 -13.80 9.14 -4.99
N GLY A 50 -12.63 8.50 -5.10
CA GLY A 50 -11.71 8.33 -3.99
C GLY A 50 -10.88 7.06 -4.03
N ALA A 51 -10.26 6.75 -2.88
CA ALA A 51 -9.57 5.49 -2.66
C ALA A 51 -9.97 4.85 -1.33
N ARG A 52 -9.97 3.52 -1.33
CA ARG A 52 -10.15 2.67 -0.17
C ARG A 52 -9.01 1.68 -0.11
N LEU A 53 -8.34 1.66 1.03
CA LEU A 53 -7.25 0.73 1.32
C LEU A 53 -7.65 -0.16 2.49
N LEU A 54 -7.60 -1.47 2.25
CA LEU A 54 -7.79 -2.52 3.25
C LEU A 54 -6.43 -3.15 3.57
N LEU A 55 -6.07 -3.16 4.85
CA LEU A 55 -4.80 -3.67 5.35
C LEU A 55 -5.07 -4.90 6.22
N THR A 56 -4.34 -5.98 5.99
CA THR A 56 -4.38 -7.19 6.81
C THR A 56 -3.04 -7.38 7.49
N TYR A 57 -3.04 -7.61 8.80
CA TYR A 57 -1.85 -7.96 9.57
C TYR A 57 -2.16 -9.20 10.41
N ARG A 58 -1.15 -10.06 10.59
CA ARG A 58 -1.25 -11.18 11.53
C ARG A 58 -0.81 -10.68 12.89
N LEU A 59 -1.65 -10.90 13.89
CA LEU A 59 -1.26 -10.74 15.28
C LEU A 59 -0.59 -12.04 15.72
N ASP A 60 0.74 -12.02 15.86
CA ASP A 60 1.45 -13.12 16.50
C ASP A 60 1.15 -13.06 18.00
N GLY A 61 0.08 -13.74 18.39
CA GLY A 61 -0.36 -13.84 19.76
C GLY A 61 0.67 -14.59 20.60
N ARG A 62 1.57 -13.85 21.25
CA ARG A 62 1.82 -14.12 22.67
C ARG A 62 0.80 -13.33 23.47
N LEU A 63 -0.42 -13.85 23.50
CA LEU A 63 -1.28 -13.62 24.65
C LEU A 63 -0.61 -14.40 25.79
N SER A 64 0.24 -13.73 26.55
CA SER A 64 0.73 -14.27 27.81
C SER A 64 -0.47 -14.40 28.74
N PRO A 65 -0.77 -15.58 29.29
CA PRO A 65 -1.78 -15.73 30.34
C PRO A 65 -1.38 -14.98 31.61
#